data_AF-A0AAW1RG15-F1
#
_entry.id   AF-A0AAW1RG15-F1
#
_cell.length_a   1.000
_cell.length_b   1.000
_cell.length_c   1.000
_cell.angle_alpha   90.00
_cell.angle_beta   90.00
_cell.angle_gamma   90.00
#
_symmetry.space_group_name_H-M   'P 1'
#
loop_
_entity.id
_entity.type
_entity.pdbx_description
1 polymer ?
#
loop_
_entity_poly.entity_id
_entity_poly.type
_entity_poly.pdbx_seq_one_letter_code
_entity_poly.pdbx_strand_id
1 'polypeptide(L)'
;MEQLVLDLTNPGTRENALLELSKKREAFPELAPYLWHSFGTIVALLQEIISIYPLLAPPSLTAHASNRVCNALALLQCVASHHDTRSLFLQAHVPLFLYPFLNTTSKTRPFEYLRLTSLGVIGALVKVDDTEVINFLLSTEIIPLCLRTMEMGSELSKTVATFIVQKILQDSVGLNYICATAERFFAVSAVLCTMVGTSFQEQPSLRLLKHIIRCYLRLSDNGRAREALRQCLPAHLTQQDFHLCLKDDIQTRQWLAQLLTNVGLTSHDPMFPPENVSPTPLHT
;
A
#
# COMPACT_ATOMS: atom_id res chain seq x y z
N MET A 1 30.21 -8.37 4.81
CA MET A 1 28.85 -7.91 5.17
C MET A 1 28.95 -6.79 6.18
N GLU A 2 29.55 -7.03 7.35
CA GLU A 2 29.84 -5.99 8.37
C GLU A 2 30.60 -4.78 7.80
N GLN A 3 31.64 -5.01 7.00
CA GLN A 3 32.36 -3.91 6.33
C GLN A 3 31.45 -3.04 5.47
N LEU A 4 30.50 -3.63 4.73
CA LEU A 4 29.56 -2.86 3.92
C LEU A 4 28.61 -2.02 4.77
N VAL A 5 28.21 -2.50 5.96
CA VAL A 5 27.40 -1.72 6.90
C VAL A 5 28.20 -0.54 7.45
N LEU A 6 29.46 -0.76 7.80
CA LEU A 6 30.36 0.32 8.24
C LEU A 6 30.58 1.36 7.12
N ASP A 7 30.78 0.89 5.89
CA ASP A 7 30.99 1.72 4.71
C ASP A 7 29.79 2.64 4.40
N LEU A 8 28.58 2.36 4.91
CA LEU A 8 27.43 3.26 4.80
C LEU A 8 27.65 4.59 5.55
N THR A 9 28.41 4.57 6.64
CA THR A 9 28.64 5.78 7.45
C THR A 9 29.58 6.76 6.77
N ASN A 10 30.51 6.26 5.94
CA ASN A 10 31.47 7.07 5.21
C ASN A 10 30.90 7.54 3.85
N PRO A 11 30.75 8.86 3.61
CA PRO A 11 30.21 9.38 2.35
C PRO A 11 30.93 8.92 1.08
N GLY A 12 32.23 8.65 1.14
CA GLY A 12 33.03 8.22 -0.01
C GLY A 12 32.76 6.78 -0.46
N THR A 13 32.33 5.91 0.46
CA THR A 13 32.06 4.48 0.19
C THR A 13 30.57 4.14 0.18
N ARG A 14 29.74 5.03 0.75
CA ARG A 14 28.31 4.81 0.98
C ARG A 14 27.53 4.40 -0.25
N GLU A 15 27.77 5.01 -1.40
CA GLU A 15 26.99 4.71 -2.61
C GLU A 15 27.18 3.27 -3.08
N ASN A 16 28.43 2.79 -3.10
CA ASN A 16 28.74 1.42 -3.44
C ASN A 16 28.18 0.45 -2.39
N ALA A 17 28.29 0.80 -1.11
CA ALA A 17 27.72 0.02 -0.02
C ALA A 17 26.19 -0.11 -0.15
N LEU A 18 25.48 0.97 -0.42
CA LEU A 18 24.03 0.97 -0.65
C LEU A 18 23.64 -0.01 -1.76
N LEU A 19 24.33 0.05 -2.90
CA LEU A 19 24.07 -0.83 -4.05
C LEU A 19 24.31 -2.30 -3.73
N GLU A 20 25.44 -2.62 -3.09
CA GLU A 20 25.79 -4.01 -2.80
C GLU A 20 24.90 -4.61 -1.72
N LEU A 21 24.54 -3.82 -0.70
CA LEU A 21 23.62 -4.24 0.35
C LEU A 21 22.20 -4.42 -0.17
N SER A 22 21.70 -3.52 -1.02
CA SER A 22 20.33 -3.62 -1.55
C SER A 22 20.15 -4.89 -2.40
N LYS A 23 21.16 -5.29 -3.17
CA LYS A 23 21.16 -6.56 -3.93
C LYS A 23 21.20 -7.80 -3.03
N LYS A 24 21.94 -7.72 -1.93
CA LYS A 24 22.19 -8.87 -1.04
C LYS A 24 21.18 -9.01 0.09
N ARG A 25 20.22 -8.10 0.21
CA ARG A 25 19.28 -8.02 1.33
C ARG A 25 18.45 -9.30 1.58
N GLU A 26 18.20 -10.10 0.56
CA GLU A 26 17.44 -11.36 0.68
C GLU A 26 18.32 -12.53 1.13
N ALA A 27 19.64 -12.44 0.92
CA ALA A 27 20.59 -13.49 1.30
C ALA A 27 20.98 -13.43 2.80
N PHE A 28 20.61 -12.36 3.50
CA PHE A 28 21.00 -12.11 4.89
C PHE A 28 19.78 -11.77 5.75
N PRO A 29 19.13 -12.78 6.37
CA PRO A 29 17.96 -12.58 7.21
C PRO A 29 18.18 -11.58 8.36
N GLU A 30 19.37 -11.63 8.97
CA GLU A 30 19.78 -10.77 10.09
C GLU A 30 20.22 -9.35 9.67
N LEU A 31 20.08 -8.98 8.40
CA LEU A 31 20.53 -7.66 7.93
C LEU A 31 19.88 -6.50 8.70
N ALA A 32 18.60 -6.61 9.03
CA ALA A 32 17.86 -5.53 9.67
C ALA A 32 18.40 -5.17 11.07
N PRO A 33 18.58 -6.12 12.01
CA PRO A 33 19.26 -5.86 13.27
C PRO A 33 20.65 -5.22 13.10
N TYR A 34 21.47 -5.72 12.16
CA TYR A 34 22.79 -5.14 11.89
C TYR A 34 22.71 -3.68 11.42
N LEU A 35 21.76 -3.35 10.52
CA LEU A 35 21.54 -1.97 10.07
C LEU A 35 21.07 -1.06 11.20
N TRP A 36 20.20 -1.57 12.08
CA TRP A 36 19.61 -0.78 13.15
C TRP A 36 20.59 -0.50 14.29
N HIS A 37 21.31 -1.53 14.74
CA HIS A 37 22.20 -1.44 15.90
C HIS A 37 23.63 -0.98 15.56
N SER A 38 24.00 -0.94 14.29
CA SER A 38 25.27 -0.35 13.86
C SER A 38 25.25 1.18 14.02
N PHE A 39 26.31 1.71 14.64
CA PHE A 39 26.43 3.13 14.95
C PHE A 39 26.35 3.99 13.68
N GLY A 40 25.44 4.96 13.68
CA GLY A 40 25.29 5.94 12.59
C GLY A 40 24.67 5.40 11.29
N THR A 41 24.37 4.11 11.19
CA THR A 41 23.87 3.52 9.94
C THR A 41 22.47 4.02 9.57
N ILE A 42 21.50 4.02 10.50
CA ILE A 42 20.15 4.57 10.24
C ILE A 42 20.22 6.07 9.90
N VAL A 43 21.08 6.83 10.59
CA VAL A 43 21.29 8.26 10.32
C VAL A 43 21.83 8.47 8.91
N ALA A 44 22.78 7.64 8.45
CA ALA A 44 23.29 7.70 7.09
C ALA A 44 22.20 7.41 6.04
N LEU A 45 21.31 6.43 6.29
CA LEU A 45 20.17 6.14 5.41
C LEU A 45 19.16 7.30 5.37
N LEU A 46 18.88 7.94 6.51
CA LEU A 46 18.04 9.13 6.57
C LEU A 46 18.68 10.33 5.85
N GLN A 47 20.00 10.48 5.92
CA GLN A 47 20.72 11.52 5.19
C GLN A 47 20.56 11.36 3.67
N GLU A 48 20.57 10.12 3.16
CA GLU A 48 20.29 9.85 1.74
C GLU A 48 18.88 10.30 1.36
N ILE A 49 17.87 10.06 2.21
CA ILE A 49 16.50 10.55 1.98
C ILE A 49 16.44 12.07 1.96
N ILE A 50 16.98 12.73 2.98
CA ILE A 50 16.89 14.19 3.13
C ILE A 50 17.63 14.91 2.01
N SER A 51 18.73 14.34 1.49
CA SER A 51 19.48 14.90 0.35
C SER A 51 18.64 15.04 -0.92
N ILE A 52 17.55 14.28 -1.04
CA ILE A 52 16.64 14.31 -2.20
C ILE A 52 15.58 15.40 -2.09
N TYR A 53 15.27 15.89 -0.88
CA TYR A 53 14.17 16.87 -0.68
C TYR A 53 14.28 18.12 -1.57
N PRO A 54 15.46 18.74 -1.76
CA PRO A 54 15.59 19.89 -2.67
C PRO A 54 15.27 19.58 -4.13
N LEU A 55 15.32 18.31 -4.53
CA LEU A 55 15.08 17.86 -5.91
C LEU A 55 13.61 17.54 -6.20
N LEU A 56 12.74 17.58 -5.18
CA LEU A 56 11.32 17.26 -5.31
C LEU A 56 10.51 18.44 -5.89
N ALA A 57 10.88 19.67 -5.51
CA ALA A 57 10.19 20.89 -5.91
C ALA A 57 11.18 22.06 -6.09
N PRO A 58 11.44 22.55 -7.32
CA PRO A 58 10.91 22.05 -8.59
C PRO A 58 11.44 20.64 -8.92
N PRO A 59 10.69 19.84 -9.69
CA PRO A 59 11.03 18.44 -9.94
C PRO A 59 12.29 18.32 -10.82
N SER A 60 13.42 18.02 -10.19
CA SER A 60 14.76 17.95 -10.82
C SER A 60 15.49 16.63 -10.53
N LEU A 61 14.79 15.65 -9.96
CA LEU A 61 15.33 14.33 -9.63
C LEU A 61 15.85 13.57 -10.86
N THR A 62 17.14 13.25 -10.85
CA THR A 62 17.78 12.44 -11.90
C THR A 62 17.59 10.95 -11.67
N ALA A 63 17.77 10.14 -12.73
CA ALA A 63 17.71 8.69 -12.62
C ALA A 63 18.76 8.12 -11.66
N HIS A 64 19.97 8.68 -11.67
CA HIS A 64 21.05 8.28 -10.79
C HIS A 64 20.72 8.56 -9.31
N ALA A 65 20.27 9.79 -9.00
CA ALA A 65 19.88 10.17 -7.64
C ALA A 65 18.70 9.33 -7.12
N SER A 66 17.70 9.08 -7.97
CA SER A 66 16.58 8.18 -7.67
C SER A 66 17.04 6.75 -7.36
N ASN A 67 17.90 6.17 -8.20
CA ASN A 67 18.44 4.83 -7.96
C ASN A 67 19.21 4.73 -6.64
N ARG A 68 20.03 5.73 -6.34
CA ARG A 68 20.83 5.79 -5.11
C ARG A 68 19.94 5.83 -3.87
N VAL A 69 18.97 6.75 -3.80
CA VAL A 69 18.06 6.80 -2.64
C VAL A 69 17.16 5.57 -2.56
N CYS A 70 16.74 4.98 -3.69
CA CYS A 70 15.95 3.75 -3.69
C CYS A 70 16.73 2.55 -3.12
N ASN A 71 18.06 2.51 -3.27
CA ASN A 71 18.87 1.52 -2.55
C ASN A 71 18.81 1.71 -1.03
N ALA A 72 18.81 2.97 -0.53
CA ALA A 72 18.62 3.24 0.88
C ALA A 72 17.21 2.86 1.36
N LEU A 73 16.17 3.20 0.59
CA LEU A 73 14.79 2.79 0.87
C LEU A 73 14.63 1.27 0.89
N ALA A 74 15.33 0.54 0.02
CA ALA A 74 15.33 -0.92 -0.01
C ALA A 74 15.90 -1.53 1.28
N LEU A 75 16.86 -0.88 1.93
CA LEU A 75 17.41 -1.29 3.22
C LEU A 75 16.46 -0.92 4.38
N LEU A 76 15.85 0.26 4.33
CA LEU A 76 14.82 0.66 5.31
C LEU A 76 13.59 -0.26 5.23
N GLN A 77 13.26 -0.77 4.04
CA GLN A 77 12.23 -1.79 3.87
C GLN A 77 12.56 -3.08 4.63
N CYS A 78 13.83 -3.50 4.66
CA CYS A 78 14.27 -4.65 5.46
C CYS A 78 14.12 -4.39 6.96
N VAL A 79 14.50 -3.19 7.41
CA VAL A 79 14.33 -2.79 8.81
C VAL A 79 12.84 -2.76 9.21
N ALA A 80 11.98 -2.27 8.33
CA ALA A 80 10.53 -2.25 8.54
C ALA A 80 9.89 -3.65 8.53
N SER A 81 10.43 -4.59 7.76
CA SER A 81 9.88 -5.95 7.65
C SER A 81 10.33 -6.87 8.78
N HIS A 82 11.45 -6.61 9.44
CA HIS A 82 12.01 -7.48 10.47
C HIS A 82 11.35 -7.30 11.84
N HIS A 83 11.07 -8.41 12.52
CA HIS A 83 10.33 -8.42 13.79
C HIS A 83 11.01 -7.62 14.91
N ASP A 84 12.33 -7.73 15.06
CA ASP A 84 13.08 -7.04 16.12
C ASP A 84 13.21 -5.53 15.92
N THR A 85 13.19 -5.06 14.67
CA THR A 85 13.47 -3.64 14.36
C THR A 85 12.24 -2.85 13.96
N ARG A 86 11.13 -3.50 13.62
CA ARG A 86 9.90 -2.82 13.17
C ARG A 86 9.34 -1.84 14.18
N SER A 87 9.21 -2.28 15.44
CA SER A 87 8.69 -1.40 16.50
C SER A 87 9.61 -0.20 16.71
N LEU A 88 10.93 -0.42 16.70
CA LEU A 88 11.92 0.64 16.82
C LEU A 88 11.86 1.62 15.64
N PHE A 89 11.68 1.11 14.42
CA PHE A 89 11.51 1.90 13.19
C PHE A 89 10.26 2.79 13.24
N LEU A 90 9.16 2.27 13.78
CA LEU A 90 7.90 2.99 13.96
C LEU A 90 8.03 4.07 15.05
N GLN A 91 8.57 3.72 16.21
CA GLN A 91 8.79 4.63 17.34
C GLN A 91 9.75 5.77 16.99
N ALA A 92 10.74 5.52 16.14
CA ALA A 92 11.64 6.54 15.62
C ALA A 92 11.01 7.44 14.53
N HIS A 93 9.73 7.21 14.19
CA HIS A 93 8.98 7.99 13.19
C HIS A 93 9.65 8.02 11.80
N VAL A 94 10.48 7.02 11.47
CA VAL A 94 11.17 6.93 10.18
C VAL A 94 10.22 6.98 8.96
N PRO A 95 9.01 6.38 8.98
CA PRO A 95 8.08 6.47 7.86
C PRO A 95 7.75 7.90 7.41
N LEU A 96 7.75 8.87 8.33
CA LEU A 96 7.40 10.27 8.03
C LEU A 96 8.38 10.91 7.04
N PHE A 97 9.64 10.48 7.02
CA PHE A 97 10.63 10.96 6.08
C PHE A 97 10.30 10.56 4.62
N LEU A 98 9.41 9.60 4.41
CA LEU A 98 9.02 9.11 3.10
C LEU A 98 7.81 9.86 2.52
N TYR A 99 7.05 10.57 3.34
CA TYR A 99 5.81 11.23 2.90
C TYR A 99 6.05 12.33 1.86
N PRO A 100 7.13 13.14 1.93
CA PRO A 100 7.47 14.06 0.85
C PRO A 100 7.62 13.36 -0.51
N PHE A 101 8.12 12.12 -0.56
CA PHE A 101 8.25 11.35 -1.79
C PHE A 101 6.88 10.92 -2.33
N LEU A 102 6.00 10.43 -1.45
CA LEU A 102 4.63 10.03 -1.80
C LEU A 102 3.76 11.21 -2.25
N ASN A 103 4.08 12.42 -1.80
CA ASN A 103 3.35 13.63 -2.15
C ASN A 103 3.67 14.16 -3.58
N THR A 104 4.74 13.66 -4.21
CA THR A 104 5.17 14.10 -5.55
C THR A 104 4.19 13.72 -6.65
N THR A 105 4.05 14.57 -7.68
CA THR A 105 3.11 14.38 -8.80
C THR A 105 3.79 14.17 -10.16
N SER A 106 5.11 14.38 -10.25
CA SER A 106 5.87 14.19 -11.49
C SER A 106 5.78 12.73 -11.97
N LYS A 107 5.44 12.54 -13.25
CA LYS A 107 5.28 11.22 -13.90
C LYS A 107 6.56 10.70 -14.55
N THR A 108 7.71 11.36 -14.36
CA THR A 108 8.97 10.87 -14.92
C THR A 108 9.40 9.58 -14.22
N ARG A 109 10.11 8.71 -14.95
CA ARG A 109 10.57 7.41 -14.43
C ARG A 109 11.30 7.50 -13.06
N PRO A 110 12.19 8.48 -12.81
CA PRO A 110 12.84 8.63 -11.50
C PRO A 110 11.86 8.86 -10.34
N PHE A 111 10.80 9.63 -10.56
CA PHE A 111 9.78 9.93 -9.54
C PHE A 111 8.80 8.77 -9.33
N GLU A 112 8.39 8.08 -10.40
CA GLU A 112 7.58 6.85 -10.28
C GLU A 112 8.32 5.78 -9.48
N TYR A 113 9.61 5.57 -9.77
CA TYR A 113 10.42 4.58 -9.04
C TYR A 113 10.61 4.96 -7.57
N LEU A 114 10.82 6.25 -7.29
CA LEU A 114 10.93 6.78 -5.92
C LEU A 114 9.64 6.52 -5.12
N ARG A 115 8.47 6.83 -5.68
CA ARG A 115 7.17 6.59 -5.04
C ARG A 115 6.93 5.11 -4.81
N LEU A 116 7.15 4.26 -5.82
CA LEU A 116 6.96 2.82 -5.71
C LEU A 116 7.82 2.22 -4.60
N THR A 117 9.10 2.60 -4.53
CA THR A 117 10.02 2.09 -3.51
C THR A 117 9.63 2.58 -2.11
N SER A 118 9.19 3.84 -1.99
CA SER A 118 8.68 4.41 -0.73
C SER A 118 7.41 3.69 -0.24
N LEU A 119 6.46 3.42 -1.15
CA LEU A 119 5.28 2.60 -0.86
C LEU A 119 5.67 1.18 -0.45
N GLY A 120 6.75 0.62 -1.00
CA GLY A 120 7.28 -0.68 -0.61
C GLY A 120 7.69 -0.75 0.87
N VAL A 121 8.23 0.34 1.43
CA VAL A 121 8.54 0.44 2.87
C VAL A 121 7.26 0.44 3.71
N ILE A 122 6.28 1.28 3.35
CA ILE A 122 4.98 1.34 4.06
C ILE A 122 4.23 0.00 3.93
N GLY A 123 4.26 -0.60 2.75
CA GLY A 123 3.68 -1.91 2.48
C GLY A 123 4.30 -3.02 3.34
N ALA A 124 5.60 -2.96 3.63
CA ALA A 124 6.26 -3.89 4.53
C ALA A 124 5.78 -3.76 5.98
N LEU A 125 5.52 -2.54 6.46
CA LEU A 125 4.99 -2.29 7.80
C LEU A 125 3.59 -2.88 7.98
N VAL A 126 2.68 -2.65 7.04
CA VAL A 126 1.29 -3.11 7.15
C VAL A 126 1.12 -4.61 6.87
N LYS A 127 2.15 -5.29 6.35
CA LYS A 127 2.07 -6.71 5.99
C LYS A 127 1.88 -7.62 7.21
N VAL A 128 2.30 -7.20 8.40
CA VAL A 128 2.28 -8.02 9.62
C VAL A 128 0.98 -7.93 10.42
N ASP A 129 -0.04 -7.22 9.90
CA ASP A 129 -1.37 -7.12 10.52
C ASP A 129 -1.34 -6.63 11.98
N ASP A 130 -0.47 -5.64 12.25
CA ASP A 130 -0.28 -5.03 13.57
C ASP A 130 -1.10 -3.73 13.71
N THR A 131 -2.02 -3.71 14.67
CA THR A 131 -2.90 -2.56 14.95
C THR A 131 -2.13 -1.32 15.42
N GLU A 132 -0.95 -1.45 16.04
CA GLU A 132 -0.11 -0.29 16.42
C GLU A 132 0.39 0.44 15.16
N VAL A 133 0.82 -0.32 14.15
CA VAL A 133 1.21 0.23 12.84
C VAL A 133 0.03 0.95 12.19
N ILE A 134 -1.17 0.37 12.23
CA ILE A 134 -2.38 1.00 11.68
C ILE A 134 -2.68 2.32 12.40
N ASN A 135 -2.66 2.34 13.73
CA ASN A 135 -2.88 3.58 14.51
C ASN A 135 -1.87 4.67 14.15
N PHE A 136 -0.59 4.34 14.08
CA PHE A 136 0.46 5.28 13.66
C PHE A 136 0.16 5.87 12.27
N LEU A 137 -0.14 5.01 11.30
CA LEU A 137 -0.41 5.43 9.93
C LEU A 137 -1.67 6.31 9.80
N LEU A 138 -2.71 6.02 10.57
CA LEU A 138 -3.92 6.83 10.63
C LEU A 138 -3.65 8.21 11.25
N SER A 139 -2.85 8.27 12.33
CA SER A 139 -2.51 9.52 13.01
C SER A 139 -1.61 10.46 12.17
N THR A 140 -1.03 9.95 11.09
CA THR A 140 -0.05 10.66 10.26
C THR A 140 -0.55 10.91 8.83
N GLU A 141 -1.83 10.70 8.55
CA GLU A 141 -2.45 11.00 7.24
C GLU A 141 -1.90 10.18 6.05
N ILE A 142 -1.61 8.89 6.23
CA ILE A 142 -1.18 8.05 5.09
C ILE A 142 -2.28 7.89 4.00
N ILE A 143 -3.55 7.91 4.41
CA ILE A 143 -4.69 7.59 3.53
C ILE A 143 -4.75 8.55 2.33
N PRO A 144 -4.76 9.88 2.50
CA PRO A 144 -4.70 10.82 1.39
C PRO A 144 -3.54 10.57 0.41
N LEU A 145 -2.36 10.22 0.90
CA LEU A 145 -1.18 9.93 0.07
C LEU A 145 -1.37 8.66 -0.77
N CYS A 146 -1.93 7.60 -0.16
CA CYS A 146 -2.29 6.38 -0.87
C CYS A 146 -3.38 6.62 -1.91
N LEU A 147 -4.45 7.34 -1.56
CA LEU A 147 -5.54 7.65 -2.48
C LEU A 147 -5.07 8.43 -3.71
N ARG A 148 -4.20 9.43 -3.53
CA ARG A 148 -3.58 10.14 -4.66
C ARG A 148 -2.77 9.22 -5.56
N THR A 149 -2.01 8.30 -4.97
CA THR A 149 -1.19 7.36 -5.75
C THR A 149 -2.08 6.32 -6.47
N MET A 150 -3.17 5.89 -5.84
CA MET A 150 -4.19 5.02 -6.43
C MET A 150 -4.86 5.66 -7.66
N GLU A 151 -5.07 6.97 -7.65
CA GLU A 151 -5.66 7.70 -8.77
C GLU A 151 -4.65 7.90 -9.92
N MET A 152 -3.44 8.39 -9.62
CA MET A 152 -2.53 8.93 -10.64
C MET A 152 -1.26 8.11 -10.93
N GLY A 153 -0.93 7.10 -10.10
CA GLY A 153 0.32 6.36 -10.21
C GLY A 153 0.37 5.33 -11.35
N SER A 154 1.55 4.77 -11.60
CA SER A 154 1.70 3.56 -12.41
C SER A 154 0.91 2.37 -11.85
N GLU A 155 0.60 1.37 -12.68
CA GLU A 155 -0.14 0.16 -12.26
C GLU A 155 0.45 -0.50 -11.02
N LEU A 156 1.78 -0.62 -10.95
CA LEU A 156 2.47 -1.17 -9.79
C LEU A 156 2.27 -0.30 -8.54
N SER A 157 2.43 1.02 -8.66
CA SER A 157 2.21 1.95 -7.55
C SER A 157 0.74 1.93 -7.07
N LYS A 158 -0.22 1.87 -8.00
CA LYS A 158 -1.65 1.70 -7.70
C LYS A 158 -1.89 0.41 -6.93
N THR A 159 -1.27 -0.69 -7.34
CA THR A 159 -1.41 -2.00 -6.69
C THR A 159 -0.91 -1.95 -5.24
N VAL A 160 0.30 -1.40 -5.01
CA VAL A 160 0.87 -1.32 -3.66
C VAL A 160 0.10 -0.34 -2.77
N ALA A 161 -0.32 0.81 -3.30
CA ALA A 161 -1.12 1.77 -2.55
C ALA A 161 -2.50 1.20 -2.17
N THR A 162 -3.15 0.48 -3.09
CA THR A 162 -4.43 -0.20 -2.80
C THR A 162 -4.23 -1.31 -1.78
N PHE A 163 -3.13 -2.06 -1.83
CA PHE A 163 -2.78 -3.06 -0.81
C PHE A 163 -2.62 -2.43 0.58
N ILE A 164 -1.98 -1.26 0.69
CA ILE A 164 -1.86 -0.53 1.97
C ILE A 164 -3.24 -0.12 2.51
N VAL A 165 -4.08 0.48 1.66
CA VAL A 165 -5.46 0.85 2.04
C VAL A 165 -6.28 -0.37 2.43
N GLN A 166 -6.11 -1.50 1.72
CA GLN A 166 -6.77 -2.76 2.06
C GLN A 166 -6.35 -3.23 3.46
N LYS A 167 -5.05 -3.21 3.79
CA LYS A 167 -4.56 -3.61 5.11
C LYS A 167 -5.10 -2.72 6.23
N ILE A 168 -5.17 -1.40 5.99
CA ILE A 168 -5.83 -0.45 6.91
C ILE A 168 -7.31 -0.82 7.10
N LEU A 169 -8.05 -1.07 6.02
CA LEU A 169 -9.47 -1.45 6.11
C LEU A 169 -9.69 -2.80 6.80
N GLN A 170 -8.76 -3.75 6.67
CA GLN A 170 -8.85 -5.06 7.30
C GLN A 170 -8.83 -4.95 8.83
N ASP A 171 -8.05 -4.03 9.38
CA ASP A 171 -8.06 -3.70 10.79
C ASP A 171 -9.36 -2.98 11.21
N SER A 172 -9.87 -3.30 12.39
CA SER A 172 -11.12 -2.74 12.90
C SER A 172 -11.05 -1.23 13.17
N VAL A 173 -9.89 -0.74 13.65
CA VAL A 173 -9.65 0.69 13.89
C VAL A 173 -9.61 1.44 12.57
N GLY A 174 -8.95 0.88 11.56
CA GLY A 174 -8.88 1.47 10.23
C GLY A 174 -10.25 1.51 9.51
N LEU A 175 -11.04 0.44 9.58
CA LEU A 175 -12.41 0.44 9.06
C LEU A 175 -13.26 1.53 9.74
N ASN A 176 -13.25 1.58 11.08
CA ASN A 176 -14.01 2.57 11.84
C ASN A 176 -13.55 3.99 11.53
N TYR A 177 -12.25 4.22 11.36
CA TYR A 177 -11.71 5.53 10.98
C TYR A 177 -12.23 6.01 9.63
N ILE A 178 -12.21 5.14 8.61
CA ILE A 178 -12.66 5.46 7.25
C ILE A 178 -14.18 5.67 7.22
N CYS A 179 -14.93 4.84 7.94
CA CYS A 179 -16.40 4.92 7.99
C CYS A 179 -16.94 5.92 9.04
N ALA A 180 -16.08 6.61 9.78
CA ALA A 180 -16.49 7.56 10.82
C ALA A 180 -17.33 8.72 10.25
N THR A 181 -16.91 9.24 9.10
CA THR A 181 -17.51 10.40 8.42
C THR A 181 -17.84 10.05 6.98
N ALA A 182 -18.90 10.64 6.44
CA ALA A 182 -19.26 10.49 5.03
C ALA A 182 -18.10 10.93 4.11
N GLU A 183 -17.42 12.03 4.43
CA GLU A 183 -16.30 12.56 3.64
C GLU A 183 -15.18 11.53 3.44
N ARG A 184 -14.67 10.94 4.52
CA ARG A 184 -13.63 9.90 4.46
C ARG A 184 -14.09 8.67 3.66
N PHE A 185 -15.32 8.21 3.89
CA PHE A 185 -15.88 7.08 3.14
C PHE A 185 -15.95 7.39 1.64
N PHE A 186 -16.53 8.53 1.26
CA PHE A 186 -16.68 8.91 -0.14
C PHE A 186 -15.34 9.20 -0.82
N ALA A 187 -14.34 9.74 -0.11
CA ALA A 187 -12.99 9.90 -0.63
C ALA A 187 -12.38 8.56 -1.06
N VAL A 188 -12.50 7.51 -0.23
CA VAL A 188 -12.03 6.17 -0.57
C VAL A 188 -12.88 5.55 -1.67
N SER A 189 -14.21 5.61 -1.55
CA SER A 189 -15.13 4.98 -2.51
C SER A 189 -15.05 5.59 -3.90
N ALA A 190 -14.88 6.92 -4.02
CA ALA A 190 -14.75 7.59 -5.29
C ALA A 190 -13.50 7.15 -6.05
N VAL A 191 -12.34 7.08 -5.36
CA VAL A 191 -11.10 6.61 -5.97
C VAL A 191 -11.22 5.15 -6.40
N LEU A 192 -11.75 4.26 -5.54
CA LEU A 192 -11.99 2.86 -5.91
C LEU A 192 -12.93 2.75 -7.13
N CYS A 193 -13.96 3.58 -7.22
CA CYS A 193 -14.87 3.62 -8.37
C CYS A 193 -14.16 4.01 -9.66
N THR A 194 -13.36 5.08 -9.64
CA THR A 194 -12.53 5.50 -10.78
C THR A 194 -11.57 4.39 -11.21
N MET A 195 -10.97 3.66 -10.26
CA MET A 195 -10.07 2.56 -10.56
C MET A 195 -10.78 1.36 -11.21
N VAL A 196 -12.01 1.04 -10.80
CA VAL A 196 -12.81 0.01 -11.48
C VAL A 196 -13.12 0.42 -12.92
N GLY A 197 -13.54 1.67 -13.14
CA GLY A 197 -13.87 2.17 -14.48
C GLY A 197 -12.67 2.17 -15.43
N THR A 198 -11.51 2.64 -14.96
CA THR A 198 -10.27 2.64 -15.75
C THR A 198 -9.74 1.24 -16.04
N SER A 199 -9.78 0.32 -15.05
CA SER A 199 -9.32 -1.07 -15.23
C SER A 199 -10.13 -1.83 -16.28
N PHE A 200 -11.41 -1.48 -16.47
CA PHE A 200 -12.26 -2.11 -17.49
C PHE A 200 -11.87 -1.70 -18.91
N GLN A 201 -11.31 -0.49 -19.10
CA GLN A 201 -10.95 0.05 -20.42
C GLN A 201 -9.55 -0.39 -20.90
N GLU A 202 -8.58 -0.54 -19.99
CA GLU A 202 -7.15 -0.63 -20.33
C GLU A 202 -6.53 -2.04 -20.13
N GLN A 203 -7.34 -3.09 -20.17
CA GLN A 203 -7.05 -4.46 -19.68
C GLN A 203 -6.88 -4.53 -18.15
N PRO A 204 -7.71 -5.34 -17.45
CA PRO A 204 -7.72 -5.34 -15.99
C PRO A 204 -6.51 -6.07 -15.41
N SER A 205 -5.76 -5.38 -14.54
CA SER A 205 -4.75 -6.01 -13.68
C SER A 205 -5.43 -6.81 -12.58
N LEU A 206 -5.39 -8.15 -12.67
CA LEU A 206 -6.04 -9.05 -11.70
C LEU A 206 -5.57 -8.82 -10.26
N ARG A 207 -4.28 -8.48 -10.08
CA ARG A 207 -3.71 -8.19 -8.75
C ARG A 207 -4.34 -6.94 -8.15
N LEU A 208 -4.46 -5.88 -8.94
CA LEU A 208 -5.10 -4.66 -8.49
C LEU A 208 -6.58 -4.88 -8.19
N LEU A 209 -7.28 -5.60 -9.08
CA LEU A 209 -8.69 -5.89 -8.96
C LEU A 209 -9.04 -6.68 -7.69
N LYS A 210 -8.20 -7.66 -7.36
CA LYS A 210 -8.28 -8.42 -6.12
C LYS A 210 -8.26 -7.51 -4.89
N HIS A 211 -7.37 -6.53 -4.85
CA HIS A 211 -7.32 -5.56 -3.75
C HIS A 211 -8.54 -4.64 -3.71
N ILE A 212 -8.99 -4.14 -4.87
CA ILE A 212 -10.19 -3.28 -4.98
C ILE A 212 -11.43 -4.00 -4.45
N ILE A 213 -11.67 -5.23 -4.90
CA ILE A 213 -12.82 -6.04 -4.46
C ILE A 213 -12.72 -6.31 -2.96
N ARG A 214 -11.52 -6.61 -2.46
CA ARG A 214 -11.32 -6.86 -1.02
C ARG A 214 -11.58 -5.62 -0.16
N CYS A 215 -11.26 -4.43 -0.65
CA CYS A 215 -11.60 -3.15 0.00
C CYS A 215 -13.11 -2.94 0.05
N TYR A 216 -13.83 -3.10 -1.07
CA TYR A 216 -15.30 -2.97 -1.08
C TYR A 216 -15.99 -3.99 -0.17
N LEU A 217 -15.56 -5.25 -0.23
CA LEU A 217 -16.07 -6.29 0.66
C LEU A 217 -15.92 -5.87 2.14
N ARG A 218 -14.74 -5.37 2.52
CA ARG A 218 -14.50 -4.93 3.90
C ARG A 218 -15.30 -3.70 4.28
N LEU A 219 -15.48 -2.74 3.38
CA LEU A 219 -16.36 -1.59 3.60
C LEU A 219 -17.81 -2.03 3.84
N SER A 220 -18.27 -3.08 3.15
CA SER A 220 -19.61 -3.62 3.34
C SER A 220 -19.85 -4.24 4.72
N ASP A 221 -18.81 -4.51 5.52
CA ASP A 221 -18.98 -4.99 6.90
C ASP A 221 -19.51 -3.89 7.84
N ASN A 222 -19.25 -2.61 7.53
CA ASN A 222 -19.78 -1.48 8.29
C ASN A 222 -21.19 -1.12 7.84
N GLY A 223 -22.15 -1.04 8.76
CA GLY A 223 -23.57 -0.80 8.43
C GLY A 223 -23.83 0.51 7.66
N ARG A 224 -23.15 1.61 8.02
CA ARG A 224 -23.31 2.91 7.35
C ARG A 224 -22.72 2.88 5.93
N ALA A 225 -21.52 2.32 5.79
CA ALA A 225 -20.87 2.17 4.49
C ALA A 225 -21.63 1.20 3.58
N ARG A 226 -22.16 0.10 4.12
CA ARG A 226 -23.02 -0.84 3.39
C ARG A 226 -24.23 -0.15 2.77
N GLU A 227 -24.92 0.70 3.53
CA GLU A 227 -26.06 1.46 3.02
C GLU A 227 -25.67 2.38 1.88
N ALA A 228 -24.56 3.13 2.03
CA ALA A 228 -24.06 4.01 0.98
C ALA A 228 -23.63 3.21 -0.26
N LEU A 229 -22.98 2.06 -0.09
CA LEU A 229 -22.57 1.19 -1.19
C LEU A 229 -23.75 0.67 -2.01
N ARG A 230 -24.95 0.49 -1.44
CA ARG A 230 -26.14 0.14 -2.24
C ARG A 230 -26.45 1.18 -3.32
N GLN A 231 -26.04 2.42 -3.11
CA GLN A 231 -26.31 3.55 -4.00
C GLN A 231 -25.11 3.89 -4.89
N CYS A 232 -23.87 3.62 -4.44
CA CYS A 232 -22.65 4.07 -5.10
C CYS A 232 -21.69 2.95 -5.53
N LEU A 233 -22.09 1.67 -5.46
CA LEU A 233 -21.26 0.57 -5.98
C LEU A 233 -21.09 0.71 -7.51
N PRO A 234 -19.86 0.59 -8.05
CA PRO A 234 -19.64 0.71 -9.49
C PRO A 234 -20.40 -0.36 -10.28
N ALA A 235 -21.20 0.06 -11.28
CA ALA A 235 -22.01 -0.84 -12.10
C ALA A 235 -21.18 -1.93 -12.82
N HIS A 236 -19.92 -1.65 -13.16
CA HIS A 236 -19.01 -2.63 -13.78
C HIS A 236 -18.82 -3.88 -12.92
N LEU A 237 -18.88 -3.78 -11.58
CA LEU A 237 -18.76 -4.95 -10.69
C LEU A 237 -19.93 -5.93 -10.82
N THR A 238 -21.07 -5.48 -11.35
CA THR A 238 -22.25 -6.31 -11.63
C THR A 238 -22.30 -6.84 -13.06
N GLN A 239 -21.41 -6.40 -13.94
CA GLN A 239 -21.43 -6.78 -15.36
C GLN A 239 -20.78 -8.15 -15.58
N GLN A 240 -21.38 -8.95 -16.46
CA GLN A 240 -20.89 -10.29 -16.79
C GLN A 240 -19.47 -10.26 -17.37
N ASP A 241 -19.15 -9.26 -18.20
CA ASP A 241 -17.81 -9.11 -18.80
C ASP A 241 -16.72 -8.97 -17.75
N PHE A 242 -17.01 -8.26 -16.65
CA PHE A 242 -16.08 -8.12 -15.53
C PHE A 242 -15.88 -9.45 -14.78
N HIS A 243 -16.92 -10.28 -14.68
CA HIS A 243 -16.85 -11.59 -14.03
C HIS A 243 -16.00 -12.56 -14.85
N LEU A 244 -16.03 -12.47 -16.18
CA LEU A 244 -15.18 -13.26 -17.07
C LEU A 244 -13.69 -12.99 -16.86
N CYS A 245 -13.30 -11.76 -16.51
CA CYS A 245 -11.92 -11.43 -16.15
C CYS A 245 -11.43 -12.19 -14.92
N LEU A 246 -12.34 -12.56 -14.01
CA LEU A 246 -12.04 -13.24 -12.76
C LEU A 246 -12.19 -14.76 -12.83
N LYS A 247 -12.45 -15.33 -14.01
CA LYS A 247 -12.80 -16.75 -14.18
C LYS A 247 -11.82 -17.72 -13.49
N ASP A 248 -10.53 -17.39 -13.51
CA ASP A 248 -9.44 -18.22 -12.98
C ASP A 248 -9.08 -17.89 -11.50
N ASP A 249 -9.60 -16.79 -10.93
CA ASP A 249 -9.40 -16.39 -9.53
C ASP A 249 -10.65 -16.62 -8.68
N ILE A 250 -10.81 -17.87 -8.25
CA ILE A 250 -11.96 -18.36 -7.46
C ILE A 250 -12.15 -17.55 -6.18
N GLN A 251 -11.07 -17.19 -5.50
CA GLN A 251 -11.14 -16.45 -4.24
C GLN A 251 -11.70 -15.04 -4.44
N THR A 252 -11.21 -14.34 -5.46
CA THR A 252 -11.69 -12.98 -5.76
C THR A 252 -13.16 -13.00 -6.23
N ARG A 253 -13.58 -14.04 -6.96
CA ARG A 253 -15.01 -14.25 -7.30
C ARG A 253 -15.88 -14.45 -6.07
N GLN A 254 -15.47 -15.27 -5.12
CA GLN A 254 -16.20 -15.46 -3.86
C GLN A 254 -16.33 -14.15 -3.08
N TRP A 255 -15.26 -13.35 -3.04
CA TRP A 255 -15.32 -12.03 -2.40
C TRP A 255 -16.30 -11.07 -3.09
N LEU A 256 -16.33 -11.09 -4.43
CA LEU A 256 -17.29 -10.29 -5.20
C LEU A 256 -18.74 -10.76 -4.96
N ALA A 257 -19.00 -12.06 -4.98
CA ALA A 257 -20.32 -12.61 -4.71
C ALA A 257 -20.82 -12.26 -3.29
N GLN A 258 -19.94 -12.36 -2.28
CA GLN A 258 -20.25 -11.97 -0.91
C GLN A 258 -20.53 -10.46 -0.81
N LEU A 259 -19.73 -9.63 -1.49
CA LEU A 259 -19.95 -8.18 -1.54
C LEU A 259 -21.34 -7.85 -2.11
N LEU A 260 -21.68 -8.44 -3.27
CA LEU A 260 -22.98 -8.23 -3.91
C LEU A 260 -24.12 -8.66 -2.98
N THR A 261 -23.98 -9.80 -2.31
CA THR A 261 -24.94 -10.27 -1.30
C THR A 261 -25.10 -9.27 -0.15
N ASN A 262 -23.99 -8.75 0.39
CA ASN A 262 -24.01 -7.79 1.50
C ASN A 262 -24.76 -6.49 1.14
N VAL A 263 -24.67 -6.04 -0.11
CA VAL A 263 -25.38 -4.84 -0.59
C VAL A 263 -26.78 -5.13 -1.14
N GLY A 264 -27.24 -6.39 -1.11
CA GLY A 264 -28.56 -6.78 -1.57
C GLY A 264 -28.70 -6.90 -3.10
N LEU A 265 -27.58 -7.05 -3.81
CA LEU A 265 -27.53 -7.31 -5.25
C LEU A 265 -27.35 -8.82 -5.47
N THR A 266 -28.21 -9.44 -6.27
CA THR A 266 -28.09 -10.87 -6.60
C THR A 266 -26.98 -11.09 -7.64
N SER A 267 -25.97 -11.89 -7.31
CA SER A 267 -25.00 -12.36 -8.30
C SER A 267 -25.65 -13.40 -9.21
N HIS A 268 -25.96 -13.03 -10.46
CA HIS A 268 -26.33 -14.00 -11.50
C HIS A 268 -25.08 -14.70 -12.06
N ASP A 269 -24.26 -15.30 -11.18
CA ASP A 269 -23.14 -16.14 -11.60
C ASP A 269 -23.62 -17.60 -11.64
N PRO A 270 -23.80 -18.21 -12.83
CA PRO A 270 -24.33 -19.57 -12.97
C PRO A 270 -23.45 -20.66 -12.32
N MET A 271 -22.23 -20.33 -11.87
CA MET A 271 -21.36 -21.25 -11.13
C MET A 271 -21.50 -21.18 -9.60
N PHE A 272 -22.19 -20.18 -9.05
CA PHE A 272 -22.43 -20.05 -7.61
C PHE A 272 -23.94 -19.93 -7.36
N PRO A 273 -24.68 -21.04 -7.31
CA PRO A 273 -26.09 -21.01 -6.94
C PRO A 273 -26.25 -20.44 -5.52
N PRO A 274 -27.40 -19.80 -5.22
CA PRO A 274 -27.69 -19.27 -3.89
C PRO A 274 -27.95 -20.42 -2.91
N GLU A 275 -26.89 -21.06 -2.42
CA GLU A 275 -26.96 -22.01 -1.31
C GLU A 275 -26.08 -21.54 -0.15
N ASN A 276 -26.74 -21.24 0.97
CA ASN A 276 -26.21 -21.12 2.34
C ASN A 276 -25.15 -20.03 2.64
N VAL A 277 -25.44 -18.77 2.33
CA VAL A 277 -24.87 -17.64 3.08
C VAL A 277 -25.94 -17.09 4.01
N SER A 278 -26.03 -17.66 5.21
CA SER A 278 -26.82 -17.06 6.28
C SER A 278 -26.22 -15.70 6.65
N PRO A 279 -27.05 -14.66 6.88
CA PRO A 279 -26.55 -13.37 7.32
C PRO A 279 -25.83 -13.57 8.66
N THR A 280 -24.59 -13.08 8.75
CA THR A 280 -23.82 -13.05 9.99
C THR A 280 -24.67 -12.36 11.06
N PRO A 281 -24.95 -13.02 12.21
CA PRO A 281 -25.83 -12.44 13.20
C PRO A 281 -25.22 -11.13 13.73
N LEU A 282 -26.04 -10.09 13.74
CA LEU A 282 -25.77 -8.84 14.46
C LEU A 282 -25.67 -9.20 15.94
N HIS A 283 -24.47 -9.19 16.51
CA HIS A 283 -24.34 -9.10 17.95
C HIS A 283 -24.79 -7.70 18.37
N THR A 284 -26.02 -7.64 18.90
CA THR A 284 -26.56 -6.53 19.69
C THR A 284 -25.74 -6.29 20.94
#